data_AF-A0AAD5SUQ7-F1
#
_entry.id   AF-A0AAD5SUQ7-F1
#
_cell.length_a   1.000
_cell.length_b   1.000
_cell.length_c   1.000
_cell.angle_alpha   90.00
_cell.angle_beta   90.00
_cell.angle_gamma   90.00
#
_symmetry.space_group_name_H-M   'P 1'
#
loop_
_entity.id
_entity.type
_entity.pdbx_description
1 polymer ?
#
loop_
_entity_poly.entity_id
_entity_poly.type
_entity_poly.pdbx_seq_one_letter_code
_entity_poly.pdbx_strand_id
1 'polypeptide(L)'
;MFTEQLFLRRFATKVVAAGARRKPAQGVTDKRMQIVRDILYPAAPPQVPTPPALKVSFQSLAQREVIERMWCRLKTIEAIEIEERLQRKYLRVRLAMEDLEKNHKELFEGTGQVTLSAIDEGAMFPRRLRIPTETPPTNGWEYEKK
;
A
#
# COMPACT_ATOMS: atom_id res chain seq x y z
N MET A 1 -10.53 -33.49 -16.35
CA MET A 1 -10.11 -32.42 -17.28
C MET A 1 -10.52 -31.08 -16.68
N PHE A 2 -9.62 -30.35 -16.04
CA PHE A 2 -9.79 -28.91 -15.72
C PHE A 2 -8.39 -28.34 -15.48
N THR A 3 -7.82 -27.73 -16.51
CA THR A 3 -6.55 -27.01 -16.46
C THR A 3 -6.85 -25.53 -16.25
N GLU A 4 -6.85 -25.08 -15.01
CA GLU A 4 -6.86 -23.64 -14.71
C GLU A 4 -5.42 -23.12 -14.84
N GLN A 5 -5.13 -22.53 -16.01
CA GLN A 5 -3.91 -21.77 -16.24
C GLN A 5 -3.95 -20.51 -15.36
N LEU A 6 -3.14 -20.47 -14.31
CA LEU A 6 -2.87 -19.25 -13.57
C LEU A 6 -2.18 -18.25 -14.50
N PHE A 7 -2.96 -17.30 -15.02
CA PHE A 7 -2.48 -16.20 -15.85
C PHE A 7 -1.75 -15.18 -14.96
N LEU A 8 -0.49 -15.46 -14.61
CA LEU A 8 0.42 -14.45 -14.07
C LEU A 8 0.68 -13.43 -15.18
N ARG A 9 -0.04 -12.31 -15.12
CA ARG A 9 0.25 -11.10 -15.90
C ARG A 9 1.65 -10.59 -15.53
N ARG A 10 2.68 -11.14 -16.18
CA ARG A 10 4.01 -10.52 -16.23
C ARG A 10 3.88 -9.22 -17.01
N PHE A 11 3.88 -8.09 -16.33
CA PHE A 11 4.18 -6.82 -16.98
C PHE A 11 5.66 -6.83 -17.38
N ALA A 12 5.95 -7.39 -18.56
CA ALA A 12 7.25 -7.24 -19.19
C ALA A 12 7.37 -5.81 -19.71
N THR A 13 7.91 -4.90 -18.91
CA THR A 13 8.36 -3.61 -19.39
C THR A 13 9.61 -3.83 -20.24
N LYS A 14 9.43 -4.01 -21.55
CA LYS A 14 10.53 -3.83 -22.53
C LYS A 14 10.92 -2.36 -22.49
N VAL A 15 11.91 -2.02 -21.66
CA VAL A 15 12.60 -0.73 -21.77
C VAL A 15 13.49 -0.84 -22.99
N VAL A 16 13.00 -0.38 -24.14
CA VAL A 16 13.83 -0.12 -25.32
C VAL A 16 14.79 1.01 -24.92
N ALA A 17 16.06 0.67 -24.73
CA ALA A 17 17.11 1.65 -24.53
C ALA A 17 17.33 2.41 -25.85
N ALA A 18 16.57 3.49 -26.05
CA ALA A 18 16.87 4.48 -27.08
C ALA A 18 18.23 5.09 -26.76
N GLY A 19 19.15 5.03 -27.72
CA GLY A 19 20.51 5.56 -27.63
C GLY A 19 20.51 7.07 -27.43
N ALA A 20 20.42 7.51 -26.17
CA ALA A 20 20.72 8.88 -25.79
C ALA A 20 22.24 9.06 -25.77
N ARG A 21 22.77 9.86 -26.71
CA ARG A 21 24.16 10.32 -26.69
C ARG A 21 24.42 11.01 -25.34
N ARG A 22 25.20 10.39 -24.47
CA ARG A 22 25.61 10.97 -23.19
C ARG A 22 26.53 12.16 -23.47
N LYS A 23 26.11 13.37 -23.09
CA LYS A 23 27.05 14.50 -22.96
C LYS A 23 28.14 14.07 -21.97
N PRO A 24 29.44 14.32 -22.25
CA PRO A 24 30.50 13.98 -21.32
C PRO A 24 30.24 14.75 -20.02
N ALA A 25 30.13 14.02 -18.91
CA ALA A 25 29.92 14.60 -17.60
C ALA A 25 31.09 15.56 -17.33
N GLN A 26 30.80 16.86 -17.17
CA GLN A 26 31.73 17.80 -16.58
C GLN A 26 32.31 17.16 -15.32
N GLY A 27 33.64 17.02 -15.30
CA GLY A 27 34.37 16.31 -14.27
C GLY A 27 33.94 16.84 -12.91
N VAL A 28 33.21 16.01 -12.17
CA VAL A 28 32.88 16.26 -10.77
C VAL A 28 34.22 16.23 -10.04
N THR A 29 34.79 17.40 -9.76
CA THR A 29 36.06 17.57 -9.06
C THR A 29 35.95 17.19 -7.58
N ASP A 30 34.74 17.18 -7.02
CA ASP A 30 34.48 16.82 -5.63
C ASP A 30 34.35 15.31 -5.45
N LYS A 31 35.30 14.73 -4.70
CA LYS A 31 35.32 13.31 -4.31
C LYS A 31 34.03 12.88 -3.60
N ARG A 32 33.38 13.78 -2.86
CA ARG A 32 32.10 13.48 -2.18
C ARG A 32 30.99 13.21 -3.17
N MET A 33 30.91 14.02 -4.22
CA MET A 33 29.92 13.89 -5.28
C MET A 33 30.19 12.66 -6.17
N GLN A 34 31.46 12.23 -6.31
CA GLN A 34 31.81 10.95 -6.93
C GLN A 34 31.32 9.76 -6.08
N ILE A 35 31.58 9.76 -4.77
CA ILE A 35 31.10 8.70 -3.86
C ILE A 35 29.57 8.60 -3.88
N VAL A 36 28.86 9.73 -3.83
CA VAL A 36 27.39 9.75 -3.92
C VAL A 36 26.91 9.18 -5.26
N ARG A 37 27.57 9.53 -6.37
CA ARG A 37 27.26 8.97 -7.69
C ARG A 37 27.50 7.46 -7.74
N ASP A 38 28.60 7.00 -7.16
CA ASP A 38 29.00 5.59 -7.17
C ASP A 38 28.08 4.73 -6.28
N ILE A 39 27.56 5.29 -5.18
CA ILE A 39 26.58 4.63 -4.31
C ILE A 39 25.20 4.57 -4.96
N LEU A 40 24.73 5.68 -5.55
CA LEU A 40 23.38 5.77 -6.12
C LEU A 40 23.26 5.10 -7.48
N TYR A 41 24.33 5.13 -8.28
CA TYR A 41 24.37 4.59 -9.63
C TYR A 41 25.66 3.79 -9.82
N PRO A 42 25.81 2.66 -9.10
CA PRO A 42 26.98 1.81 -9.28
C PRO A 42 27.07 1.41 -10.75
N ALA A 43 28.26 1.54 -11.35
CA ALA A 43 28.49 1.35 -12.78
C ALA A 43 28.08 -0.04 -13.30
N ALA A 44 28.00 -1.01 -12.38
CA ALA A 44 27.36 -2.30 -12.58
C ALA A 44 26.46 -2.58 -11.36
N PRO A 45 25.29 -3.23 -11.54
CA PRO A 45 24.56 -3.76 -10.40
C PRO A 45 25.53 -4.60 -9.56
N PRO A 46 25.52 -4.46 -8.22
CA PRO A 46 26.38 -5.28 -7.39
C PRO A 46 26.14 -6.74 -7.79
N GLN A 47 27.22 -7.44 -8.17
CA GLN A 47 27.20 -8.88 -8.36
C GLN A 47 27.05 -9.51 -6.98
N VAL A 48 25.89 -9.32 -6.35
CA VAL A 48 25.48 -10.13 -5.22
C VAL A 48 25.40 -11.54 -5.82
N PRO A 49 26.24 -12.49 -5.38
CA PRO A 49 26.11 -13.85 -5.86
C PRO A 49 24.68 -14.28 -5.59
N THR A 50 23.91 -14.53 -6.65
CA THR A 50 22.53 -14.97 -6.52
C THR A 50 22.54 -16.17 -5.58
N PRO A 51 21.85 -16.10 -4.43
CA PRO A 51 21.88 -17.20 -3.49
C PRO A 51 21.43 -18.48 -4.21
N PRO A 52 22.10 -19.62 -3.97
CA PRO A 52 21.74 -20.86 -4.62
C PRO A 52 20.28 -21.22 -4.31
N ALA A 53 19.60 -21.87 -5.25
CA ALA A 53 18.22 -22.28 -5.06
C ALA A 53 18.10 -23.14 -3.78
N LEU A 54 17.10 -22.81 -2.96
CA LEU A 54 16.79 -23.58 -1.76
C LEU A 54 16.53 -25.04 -2.15
N LYS A 55 17.28 -25.96 -1.53
CA LYS A 55 17.04 -27.40 -1.67
C LYS A 55 15.91 -27.77 -0.72
N VAL A 56 14.73 -27.99 -1.28
CA VAL A 56 13.51 -28.30 -0.53
C VAL A 56 13.16 -29.78 -0.75
N SER A 57 12.84 -30.51 0.31
CA SER A 57 12.36 -31.90 0.19
C SER A 57 10.94 -31.93 -0.37
N PHE A 58 10.52 -33.03 -0.99
CA PHE A 58 9.13 -33.16 -1.49
C PHE A 58 8.09 -32.94 -0.38
N GLN A 59 8.32 -33.49 0.82
CA GLN A 59 7.42 -33.30 1.95
C GLN A 59 7.32 -31.83 2.39
N SER A 60 8.44 -31.10 2.39
CA SER A 60 8.44 -29.66 2.75
C SER A 60 7.81 -28.80 1.66
N LEU A 61 7.89 -29.19 0.37
CA LEU A 61 7.12 -28.55 -0.70
C LEU A 61 5.61 -28.75 -0.51
N ALA A 62 5.17 -29.98 -0.22
CA ALA A 62 3.76 -30.26 0.02
C ALA A 62 3.21 -29.47 1.22
N GLN A 63 3.97 -29.39 2.32
CA GLN A 63 3.61 -28.56 3.48
C GLN A 63 3.50 -27.08 3.11
N ARG A 64 4.48 -26.57 2.35
CA ARG A 64 4.47 -25.19 1.87
C ARG A 64 3.24 -24.89 1.01
N GLU A 65 2.87 -25.77 0.08
CA GLU A 65 1.67 -25.58 -0.73
C GLU A 65 0.40 -25.52 0.11
N VAL A 66 0.30 -26.37 1.15
CA VAL A 66 -0.84 -26.34 2.07
C VAL A 66 -0.90 -25.02 2.81
N ILE A 67 0.24 -24.55 3.34
CA ILE A 67 0.33 -23.26 4.02
C ILE A 67 -0.08 -22.12 3.08
N GLU A 68 0.42 -22.10 1.85
CA GLU A 68 0.09 -21.08 0.85
C GLU A 68 -1.40 -21.10 0.49
N ARG A 69 -2.00 -22.28 0.28
CA ARG A 69 -3.44 -22.40 0.02
C ARG A 69 -4.28 -21.91 1.19
N MET A 70 -3.93 -22.30 2.40
CA MET A 70 -4.65 -21.87 3.62
C MET A 70 -4.50 -20.36 3.85
N TRP A 71 -3.32 -19.80 3.62
CA TRP A 71 -3.08 -18.36 3.69
C TRP A 71 -3.91 -17.58 2.67
N CYS A 72 -3.91 -18.03 1.41
CA CYS A 72 -4.74 -17.44 0.36
C CYS A 72 -6.22 -17.47 0.75
N ARG A 73 -6.71 -18.60 1.27
CA ARG A 73 -8.09 -18.74 1.76
C ARG A 73 -8.39 -17.75 2.89
N LEU A 74 -7.52 -17.65 3.88
CA LEU A 74 -7.66 -16.70 4.98
C LEU A 74 -7.74 -15.25 4.48
N LYS A 75 -6.86 -14.86 3.55
CA LYS A 75 -6.88 -13.52 2.96
C LYS A 75 -8.13 -13.23 2.13
N THR A 76 -8.68 -14.23 1.44
CA THR A 76 -9.97 -14.05 0.77
C THR A 76 -11.10 -13.80 1.75
N ILE A 77 -11.11 -14.50 2.88
CA ILE A 77 -12.15 -14.31 3.92
C ILE A 77 -12.02 -12.92 4.54
N GLU A 78 -10.80 -12.51 4.94
CA GLU A 78 -10.56 -11.17 5.48
C GLU A 78 -11.02 -10.06 4.51
N ALA A 79 -10.74 -10.22 3.21
CA ALA A 79 -11.16 -9.26 2.20
C ALA A 79 -12.69 -9.14 2.11
N ILE A 80 -13.39 -10.28 2.10
CA ILE A 80 -14.86 -10.33 2.08
C ILE A 80 -15.43 -9.67 3.35
N GLU A 81 -14.88 -9.98 4.53
CA GLU A 81 -15.33 -9.39 5.79
C GLU A 81 -15.14 -7.87 5.83
N ILE A 82 -14.00 -7.38 5.33
CA ILE A 82 -13.73 -5.95 5.22
C ILE A 82 -14.75 -5.29 4.29
N GLU A 83 -15.02 -5.89 3.13
CA GLU A 83 -15.97 -5.39 2.14
C GLU A 83 -17.39 -5.37 2.70
N GLU A 84 -17.87 -6.46 3.30
CA GLU A 84 -19.19 -6.52 3.91
C GLU A 84 -19.34 -5.50 5.05
N ARG A 85 -18.33 -5.37 5.91
CA ARG A 85 -18.33 -4.37 6.99
C ARG A 85 -18.43 -2.96 6.43
N LEU A 86 -17.71 -2.69 5.33
CA LEU A 86 -17.73 -1.41 4.66
C LEU A 86 -19.09 -1.15 4.01
N GLN A 87 -19.66 -2.14 3.32
CA GLN A 87 -21.01 -2.07 2.74
C GLN A 87 -22.05 -1.76 3.81
N ARG A 88 -22.03 -2.44 4.96
CA ARG A 88 -22.94 -2.15 6.09
C ARG A 88 -22.82 -0.70 6.56
N LYS A 89 -21.60 -0.17 6.70
CA LYS A 89 -21.38 1.23 7.08
C LYS A 89 -21.98 2.18 6.05
N TYR A 90 -21.73 1.95 4.77
CA TYR A 90 -22.29 2.78 3.70
C TYR A 90 -23.81 2.75 3.65
N LEU A 91 -24.42 1.57 3.81
CA LEU A 91 -25.88 1.45 3.86
C LEU A 91 -26.47 2.26 5.02
N ARG A 92 -25.85 2.20 6.20
CA ARG A 92 -26.30 3.00 7.36
C ARG A 92 -26.16 4.50 7.14
N VAL A 93 -25.03 4.94 6.59
CA VAL A 93 -24.81 6.35 6.24
C VAL A 93 -25.84 6.81 5.21
N ARG A 94 -26.08 6.01 4.18
CA ARG A 94 -27.08 6.31 3.15
C ARG A 94 -28.49 6.46 3.74
N LEU A 95 -28.94 5.50 4.55
CA LEU A 95 -30.25 5.58 5.19
C LEU A 95 -30.38 6.82 6.08
N ALA A 96 -29.33 7.16 6.83
CA ALA A 96 -29.31 8.37 7.65
C ALA A 96 -29.39 9.65 6.79
N MET A 97 -28.73 9.68 5.64
CA MET A 97 -28.80 10.81 4.70
C MET A 97 -30.17 10.93 4.03
N GLU A 98 -30.79 9.81 3.64
CA GLU A 98 -32.14 9.79 3.09
C GLU A 98 -33.19 10.27 4.12
N ASP A 99 -33.00 9.97 5.40
CA ASP A 99 -33.84 10.47 6.49
C ASP A 99 -33.60 11.96 6.75
N LEU A 100 -32.32 12.40 6.73
CA LEU A 100 -31.95 13.80 6.87
C LEU A 100 -32.55 14.67 5.75
N GLU A 101 -32.51 14.20 4.51
CA GLU A 101 -33.07 14.90 3.35
C GLU A 101 -34.59 15.11 3.47
N LYS A 102 -35.32 14.10 3.98
CA LYS A 102 -36.77 14.16 4.17
C LYS A 102 -37.18 15.11 5.30
N ASN A 103 -36.45 15.10 6.41
CA ASN A 103 -36.82 15.84 7.61
C ASN A 103 -36.23 17.26 7.63
N HIS A 104 -34.97 17.43 7.21
CA HIS A 104 -34.20 18.68 7.31
C HIS A 104 -33.34 18.94 6.08
N LYS A 105 -33.96 19.48 5.02
CA LYS A 105 -33.32 19.75 3.74
C LYS A 105 -32.11 20.69 3.83
N GLU A 106 -32.18 21.74 4.65
CA GLU A 106 -31.07 22.70 4.81
C GLU A 106 -29.79 22.04 5.38
N LEU A 107 -29.95 21.13 6.35
CA LEU A 107 -28.81 20.38 6.91
C LEU A 107 -28.24 19.40 5.89
N PHE A 108 -29.11 18.73 5.14
CA PHE A 108 -28.69 17.84 4.06
C PHE A 108 -27.87 18.59 3.00
N GLU A 109 -28.34 19.76 2.56
CA GLU A 109 -27.60 20.62 1.63
C GLU A 109 -26.24 21.04 2.21
N GLY A 110 -26.17 21.33 3.51
CA GLY A 110 -24.91 21.62 4.21
C GLY A 110 -23.93 20.45 4.24
N THR A 111 -24.40 19.21 4.34
CA THR A 111 -23.51 18.02 4.32
C THR A 111 -22.86 17.76 2.95
N GLY A 112 -23.52 18.17 1.86
CA GLY A 112 -23.02 18.00 0.49
C GLY A 112 -22.13 19.14 0.00
N GLN A 113 -21.98 20.21 0.77
CA GLN A 113 -21.10 21.32 0.43
C GLN A 113 -19.63 20.93 0.61
N VAL A 114 -19.05 20.44 -0.48
CA VAL A 114 -17.62 20.14 -0.68
C VAL A 114 -16.72 21.31 -0.21
N THR A 115 -17.21 22.56 -0.31
CA THR A 115 -16.44 23.76 0.06
C THR A 115 -16.22 23.96 1.57
N LEU A 116 -16.91 23.21 2.44
CA LEU A 116 -16.77 23.27 3.90
C LEU A 116 -16.37 21.92 4.52
N SER A 117 -16.25 20.88 3.71
CA SER A 117 -15.69 19.62 4.18
C SER A 117 -14.20 19.81 4.43
N ALA A 118 -13.77 19.48 5.65
CA ALA A 118 -12.36 19.53 6.05
C ALA A 118 -11.41 18.87 5.02
N ILE A 119 -11.90 17.86 4.29
CA ILE A 119 -11.15 17.13 3.25
C ILE A 119 -10.71 18.07 2.09
N ASP A 120 -11.55 19.01 1.66
CA ASP A 120 -11.26 19.91 0.53
C ASP A 120 -10.43 21.14 0.94
N GLU A 121 -10.51 21.53 2.21
CA GLU A 121 -9.59 22.52 2.83
C GLU A 121 -8.18 21.95 3.08
N GLY A 122 -7.91 20.72 2.63
CA GLY A 122 -6.62 20.06 2.80
C GLY A 122 -6.43 19.41 4.17
N ALA A 123 -7.50 19.17 4.94
CA ALA A 123 -7.42 18.36 6.15
C ALA A 123 -7.13 16.91 5.76
N MET A 124 -5.83 16.62 5.73
CA MET A 124 -5.27 15.28 5.71
C MET A 124 -5.59 14.58 7.03
N PHE A 125 -5.51 13.24 7.05
CA PHE A 125 -5.58 12.46 8.28
C PHE A 125 -4.75 13.12 9.39
N PRO A 126 -5.32 13.35 10.59
CA PRO A 126 -4.64 14.11 11.63
C PRO A 126 -3.27 13.52 11.96
N ARG A 127 -2.21 14.32 11.87
CA ARG A 127 -0.82 13.86 12.09
C ARG A 127 -0.57 13.29 13.50
N ARG A 128 -1.40 13.68 14.48
CA ARG A 128 -1.34 13.19 15.86
C ARG A 128 -2.14 11.90 16.08
N LEU A 129 -2.90 11.42 15.10
CA LEU A 129 -3.55 10.12 15.16
C LEU A 129 -2.47 9.04 15.06
N ARG A 130 -2.31 8.24 16.11
CA ARG A 130 -1.27 7.20 16.17
C ARG A 130 -1.73 5.94 15.42
N ILE A 131 -0.79 5.31 14.72
CA ILE A 131 -0.96 3.97 14.16
C ILE A 131 -0.86 2.96 15.33
N PRO A 132 -1.66 1.88 15.35
CA PRO A 132 -1.54 0.83 16.35
C PRO A 132 -0.11 0.29 16.44
N THR A 133 0.38 0.11 17.67
CA THR A 133 1.69 -0.46 17.99
C THR A 133 1.51 -1.81 18.68
N GLU A 134 2.46 -2.73 18.52
CA GLU A 134 2.43 -4.06 19.15
C GLU A 134 2.42 -3.98 20.69
N THR A 135 3.15 -3.01 21.25
CA THR A 135 3.16 -2.73 22.70
C THR A 135 2.57 -1.34 22.96
N PRO A 136 1.76 -1.18 24.02
CA PRO A 136 1.21 0.12 24.38
C PRO A 136 2.31 1.05 24.92
N PRO A 137 2.15 2.38 24.79
CA PRO A 137 3.09 3.34 25.37
C PRO A 137 3.03 3.32 26.90
N THR A 138 4.15 3.60 27.58
CA THR A 138 4.25 3.61 29.06
C THR A 138 3.23 4.55 29.71
N ASN A 139 2.99 5.71 29.10
CA ASN A 139 2.06 6.72 29.62
C ASN A 139 0.62 6.52 29.12
N GLY A 140 0.33 5.44 28.38
CA GLY A 140 -1.01 5.10 27.90
C GLY A 140 -1.68 6.22 27.08
N TRP A 141 -2.91 6.56 27.47
CA TRP A 141 -3.68 7.67 26.90
C TRP A 141 -3.49 8.96 27.71
N GLU A 142 -3.22 10.06 27.02
CA GLU A 142 -3.06 11.39 27.63
C GLU A 142 -4.45 12.00 27.92
N TYR A 143 -4.98 11.77 29.12
CA TYR A 143 -6.31 12.29 29.53
C TYR A 143 -6.33 13.81 29.79
N GLU A 144 -5.18 14.41 30.11
CA GLU A 144 -5.08 15.83 30.52
C GLU A 144 -4.90 16.82 29.36
N LYS A 145 -5.14 16.40 28.11
CA LYS A 145 -5.06 17.31 26.96
C LYS A 145 -6.06 18.47 27.13
N LYS A 146 -5.53 19.69 27.13
CA LYS A 146 -6.30 20.94 26.93
C LYS A 146 -6.36 21.30 25.45
#